data_AF-A0A914PYP5-F1
#
_entry.id   AF-A0A914PYP5-F1
#
_cell.length_a   1.000
_cell.length_b   1.000
_cell.length_c   1.000
_cell.angle_alpha   90.00
_cell.angle_beta   90.00
_cell.angle_gamma   90.00
#
_symmetry.space_group_name_H-M   'P 1'
#
loop_
_entity.id
_entity.type
_entity.pdbx_description
1 polymer ?
#
loop_
_entity_poly.entity_id
_entity_poly.type
_entity_poly.pdbx_seq_one_letter_code
_entity_poly.pdbx_strand_id
1 'polypeptide(L)'
;MLVTSFIKALILYLILLFIYLVPSSASPLSGANTAAAAQTQLPKLAPIGGPVNQVGDCGSVARNQSHAAEVLLISGLINPIEDVSSRVLLSIDDITKAVPNGCVPTLSSADCDRSLCYHLSYRSFDGTCNNLRNPLNGASFRAYRR
;
A
#
# COMPACT_ATOMS: atom_id res chain seq x y z
N MET A 1 -16.54 48.20 36.74
CA MET A 1 -17.57 47.14 36.53
C MET A 1 -17.95 46.92 35.05
N LEU A 2 -17.62 47.81 34.09
CA LEU A 2 -17.93 47.60 32.67
C LEU A 2 -17.01 46.58 31.95
N VAL A 3 -15.73 46.52 32.31
CA VAL A 3 -14.71 45.70 31.61
C VAL A 3 -15.01 44.19 31.74
N THR A 4 -15.48 43.75 32.90
CA THR A 4 -15.84 42.35 33.14
C THR A 4 -17.09 41.93 32.38
N SER A 5 -17.99 42.87 32.04
CA SER A 5 -19.19 42.60 31.26
C SER A 5 -18.86 42.40 29.77
N PHE A 6 -17.94 43.22 29.24
CA PHE A 6 -17.47 43.08 27.85
C PHE A 6 -16.70 41.78 27.63
N ILE A 7 -15.85 41.38 28.57
CA ILE A 7 -15.09 40.13 28.47
C ILE A 7 -16.05 38.93 28.51
N LYS A 8 -17.09 38.95 29.36
CA LYS A 8 -18.12 37.90 29.38
C LYS A 8 -18.90 37.82 28.07
N ALA A 9 -19.27 38.95 27.48
CA ALA A 9 -19.97 38.98 26.20
C ALA A 9 -19.10 38.46 25.04
N LEU A 10 -17.81 38.82 25.01
CA LEU A 10 -16.87 38.35 23.99
C LEU A 10 -16.64 36.82 24.10
N ILE A 11 -16.47 36.31 25.33
CA ILE A 11 -16.32 34.87 25.57
C ILE A 11 -17.58 34.11 25.14
N LEU A 12 -18.77 34.61 25.48
CA LEU A 12 -20.02 33.98 25.09
C LEU A 12 -20.22 33.99 23.56
N TYR A 13 -19.86 35.09 22.90
CA TYR A 13 -19.88 35.21 21.44
C TYR A 13 -18.92 34.22 20.78
N LEU A 14 -17.68 34.09 21.29
CA LEU A 14 -16.70 33.14 20.77
C LEU A 14 -17.12 31.67 20.98
N ILE A 15 -17.74 31.34 22.11
CA ILE A 15 -18.27 29.99 22.38
C ILE A 15 -19.42 29.67 21.42
N LEU A 16 -20.36 30.61 21.22
CA LEU A 16 -21.45 30.43 20.26
C LEU A 16 -20.92 30.31 18.83
N LEU A 17 -19.91 31.10 18.45
CA LEU A 17 -19.26 31.01 17.15
C LEU A 17 -18.60 29.64 16.94
N PHE A 18 -17.95 29.08 17.97
CA PHE A 18 -17.38 27.73 17.93
C PHE A 18 -18.45 26.64 17.81
N ILE A 19 -19.59 26.78 18.49
CA ILE A 19 -20.71 25.82 18.39
C ILE A 19 -21.35 25.88 17.00
N TYR A 20 -21.47 27.07 16.40
CA TYR A 20 -22.13 27.24 15.09
C TYR A 20 -21.21 26.99 13.88
N LEU A 21 -19.88 27.08 14.02
CA LEU A 21 -18.91 26.84 12.94
C LEU A 21 -18.30 25.44 12.94
N VAL A 22 -18.49 24.63 13.98
CA VAL A 22 -18.04 23.23 13.99
C VAL A 22 -19.19 22.34 13.51
N PRO A 23 -19.17 21.84 12.27
CA PRO A 23 -20.16 20.86 11.83
C PRO A 23 -19.99 19.60 12.67
N SER A 24 -21.04 19.23 13.42
CA SER A 24 -21.16 17.90 14.02
C SER A 24 -21.38 16.87 12.92
N SER A 25 -20.29 16.35 12.37
CA SER A 25 -20.29 15.10 11.60
C SER A 25 -19.73 13.96 12.46
N ALA A 26 -20.42 13.66 13.55
CA ALA A 26 -20.28 12.38 14.23
C ALA A 26 -21.21 11.38 13.53
N SER A 27 -20.68 10.66 12.53
CA SER A 27 -21.31 9.46 11.99
C SER A 27 -20.81 8.24 12.77
N PRO A 28 -21.68 7.27 13.14
CA PRO A 28 -21.26 6.04 13.80
C PRO A 28 -20.45 5.16 12.84
N LEU A 29 -19.44 4.45 13.38
CA LEU A 29 -18.76 3.34 12.70
C LEU A 29 -19.79 2.26 12.35
N SER A 30 -20.30 2.30 11.12
CA SER A 30 -20.90 1.15 10.46
C SER A 30 -19.84 0.57 9.53
N GLY A 31 -19.39 -0.65 9.84
CA GLY A 31 -18.48 -1.40 9.00
C GLY A 31 -19.07 -1.60 7.60
N ALA A 32 -18.44 -0.99 6.62
CA ALA A 32 -18.44 -1.40 5.22
C ALA A 32 -17.21 -0.76 4.59
N ASN A 33 -16.14 -1.54 4.45
CA ASN A 33 -14.95 -1.14 3.71
C ASN A 33 -15.30 -1.07 2.22
N THR A 34 -15.95 0.00 1.79
CA THR A 34 -15.87 0.46 0.40
C THR A 34 -14.87 1.59 0.37
N ALA A 35 -13.60 1.22 0.25
CA ALA A 35 -12.59 2.13 -0.26
C ALA A 35 -13.05 2.53 -1.67
N ALA A 36 -13.70 3.69 -1.79
CA ALA A 36 -13.92 4.33 -3.07
C ALA A 36 -12.55 4.81 -3.56
N ALA A 37 -11.79 3.88 -4.14
CA ALA A 37 -10.63 4.22 -4.94
C ALA A 37 -11.14 5.17 -6.04
N ALA A 38 -10.55 6.35 -6.14
CA ALA A 38 -10.73 7.22 -7.29
C ALA A 38 -10.29 6.44 -8.52
N GLN A 39 -11.25 5.85 -9.23
CA GLN A 39 -11.03 5.15 -10.48
C GLN A 39 -10.78 6.21 -11.54
N THR A 40 -9.51 6.57 -11.74
CA THR A 40 -9.09 7.12 -13.03
C THR A 40 -9.42 6.06 -14.05
N GLN A 41 -10.50 6.26 -14.80
CA GLN A 41 -11.03 5.28 -15.74
C GLN A 41 -9.98 5.06 -16.84
N LEU A 42 -9.19 3.99 -16.68
CA LEU A 42 -8.21 3.55 -17.65
C LEU A 42 -8.97 3.22 -18.95
N PRO A 43 -8.45 3.58 -20.14
CA PRO A 43 -9.10 3.27 -21.41
C PRO A 43 -9.45 1.78 -21.45
N LYS A 44 -10.70 1.48 -21.83
CA LYS A 44 -11.22 0.12 -21.98
C LYS A 44 -10.46 -0.59 -23.10
N LEU A 45 -9.32 -1.18 -22.77
CA LEU A 45 -8.57 -2.04 -23.66
C LEU A 45 -9.44 -3.27 -23.96
N ALA A 46 -9.64 -3.57 -25.24
CA ALA A 46 -10.34 -4.77 -25.65
C ALA A 46 -9.55 -6.01 -25.17
N PRO A 47 -10.21 -7.06 -24.68
CA PRO A 47 -9.55 -8.30 -24.29
C PRO A 47 -8.71 -8.84 -25.44
N ILE A 48 -7.41 -9.01 -25.22
CA ILE A 48 -6.50 -9.57 -26.24
C ILE A 48 -6.60 -11.10 -26.24
N GLY A 49 -7.23 -11.70 -25.22
CA GLY A 49 -7.45 -13.14 -25.16
C GLY A 49 -8.70 -13.56 -24.41
N GLY A 50 -9.66 -14.11 -25.16
CA GLY A 50 -10.76 -14.92 -24.64
C GLY A 50 -11.72 -14.24 -23.64
N PRO A 51 -12.75 -14.97 -23.19
CA PRO A 51 -13.59 -14.52 -22.09
C PRO A 51 -12.82 -14.59 -20.76
N VAL A 52 -12.54 -13.42 -20.19
CA VAL A 52 -11.88 -13.28 -18.88
C VAL A 52 -12.94 -13.05 -17.81
N ASN A 53 -12.91 -13.84 -16.73
CA ASN A 53 -13.83 -13.69 -15.60
C ASN A 53 -13.17 -12.90 -14.47
N GLN A 54 -13.99 -12.14 -13.74
CA GLN A 54 -13.60 -11.44 -12.52
C GLN A 54 -13.17 -12.42 -11.43
N VAL A 55 -12.20 -12.03 -10.61
CA VAL A 55 -11.78 -12.81 -9.44
C VAL A 55 -11.67 -11.97 -8.18
N GLY A 56 -11.90 -12.60 -7.03
CA GLY A 56 -11.90 -11.92 -5.73
C GLY A 56 -10.53 -11.85 -5.04
N ASP A 57 -9.53 -12.62 -5.49
CA ASP A 57 -8.21 -12.68 -4.86
C ASP A 57 -7.07 -12.73 -5.89
N CYS A 58 -5.86 -12.41 -5.44
CA CYS A 58 -4.66 -12.52 -6.27
C CYS A 58 -4.04 -13.93 -6.24
N GLY A 59 -4.46 -14.79 -5.30
CA GLY A 59 -3.99 -16.17 -5.21
C GLY A 59 -4.43 -17.03 -6.39
N SER A 60 -5.67 -16.85 -6.85
CA SER A 60 -6.19 -17.46 -8.08
C SER A 60 -5.42 -17.02 -9.32
N VAL A 61 -5.08 -15.73 -9.43
CA VAL A 61 -4.30 -15.16 -10.53
C VAL A 61 -2.86 -15.68 -10.50
N ALA A 62 -2.26 -15.82 -9.32
CA ALA A 62 -0.90 -16.34 -9.20
C ALA A 62 -0.78 -17.80 -9.70
N ARG A 63 -1.85 -18.60 -9.55
CA ARG A 63 -1.92 -19.98 -10.05
C ARG A 63 -2.11 -20.07 -11.56
N ASN A 64 -2.81 -19.12 -12.17
CA ASN A 64 -3.06 -19.07 -13.62
C ASN A 64 -2.75 -17.67 -14.18
N GLN A 65 -1.56 -17.54 -14.78
CA GLN A 65 -1.02 -16.24 -15.19
C GLN A 65 -1.32 -15.88 -16.66
N SER A 66 -2.05 -16.71 -17.42
CA SER A 66 -2.25 -16.52 -18.87
C SER A 66 -2.86 -15.16 -19.23
N HIS A 67 -3.75 -14.64 -18.39
CA HIS A 67 -4.39 -13.32 -18.54
C HIS A 67 -4.25 -12.47 -17.27
N ALA A 68 -3.14 -12.62 -16.53
CA ALA A 68 -2.99 -12.00 -15.21
C ALA A 68 -3.21 -10.48 -15.23
N ALA A 69 -2.60 -9.76 -16.18
CA ALA A 69 -2.72 -8.30 -16.27
C ALA A 69 -4.17 -7.84 -16.51
N GLU A 70 -4.90 -8.57 -17.36
CA GLU A 70 -6.28 -8.25 -17.70
C GLU A 70 -7.24 -8.58 -16.56
N VAL A 71 -7.08 -9.77 -15.95
CA VAL A 71 -7.88 -10.19 -14.78
C VAL A 71 -7.72 -9.20 -13.63
N LEU A 72 -6.47 -8.81 -13.30
CA LEU A 72 -6.20 -7.88 -12.21
C LEU A 72 -6.81 -6.50 -12.46
N LEU A 73 -6.73 -6.02 -13.70
CA LEU A 73 -7.30 -4.73 -14.09
C LEU A 73 -8.83 -4.74 -13.96
N ILE A 74 -9.48 -5.73 -14.57
CA ILE A 74 -10.95 -5.80 -14.59
C ILE A 74 -11.49 -6.08 -13.18
N SER A 75 -10.76 -6.84 -12.36
CA SER A 75 -11.11 -7.15 -10.96
C SER A 75 -10.83 -6.01 -9.99
N GLY A 76 -10.17 -4.93 -10.43
CA GLY A 76 -9.78 -3.83 -9.56
C GLY A 76 -8.79 -4.23 -8.47
N LEU A 77 -8.00 -5.29 -8.71
CA LEU A 77 -7.03 -5.84 -7.75
C LEU A 77 -5.64 -5.21 -7.88
N ILE A 78 -5.44 -4.30 -8.85
CA ILE A 78 -4.17 -3.61 -9.03
C ILE A 78 -3.93 -2.67 -7.85
N ASN A 79 -2.85 -2.92 -7.10
CA ASN A 79 -2.35 -2.02 -6.08
C ASN A 79 -0.95 -1.53 -6.50
N PRO A 80 -0.75 -0.23 -6.76
CA PRO A 80 0.55 0.32 -7.12
C PRO A 80 1.45 0.61 -5.91
N ILE A 81 0.95 0.45 -4.69
CA ILE A 81 1.70 0.69 -3.46
C ILE A 81 2.28 -0.63 -2.98
N GLU A 82 3.61 -0.68 -2.89
CA GLU A 82 4.33 -1.82 -2.33
C GLU A 82 4.17 -1.86 -0.80
N ASP A 83 3.73 -2.98 -0.24
CA ASP A 83 3.79 -3.19 1.21
C ASP A 83 5.19 -3.68 1.61
N VAL A 84 5.94 -2.81 2.28
CA VAL A 84 7.28 -3.10 2.82
C VAL A 84 7.26 -3.36 4.33
N SER A 85 6.09 -3.32 4.98
CA SER A 85 5.96 -3.38 6.45
C SER A 85 6.49 -4.68 7.06
N SER A 86 6.45 -5.79 6.32
CA SER A 86 6.92 -7.10 6.75
C SER A 86 8.40 -7.34 6.50
N ARG A 87 9.09 -6.41 5.82
CA ARG A 87 10.49 -6.58 5.39
C ARG A 87 11.41 -5.64 6.14
N VAL A 88 12.59 -6.16 6.47
CA VAL A 88 13.70 -5.34 6.97
C VAL A 88 14.42 -4.76 5.76
N LEU A 89 14.14 -3.49 5.47
CA LEU A 89 14.92 -2.72 4.50
C LEU A 89 16.23 -2.32 5.17
N LEU A 90 17.36 -2.61 4.50
CA LEU A 90 18.67 -2.25 5.03
C LEU A 90 18.88 -0.74 4.91
N SER A 91 19.12 -0.10 6.06
CA SER A 91 19.46 1.31 6.11
C SER A 91 20.92 1.51 5.69
N ILE A 92 21.26 2.74 5.29
CA ILE A 92 22.64 3.19 5.12
C ILE A 92 23.46 2.97 6.41
N ASP A 93 22.84 3.10 7.58
CA ASP A 93 23.49 2.85 8.87
C ASP A 93 23.87 1.37 9.05
N ASP A 94 23.04 0.45 8.58
CA ASP A 94 23.32 -1.00 8.65
C ASP A 94 24.47 -1.37 7.72
N ILE A 95 24.52 -0.73 6.55
CA ILE A 95 25.60 -0.92 5.56
C ILE A 95 26.92 -0.39 6.12
N THR A 96 26.92 0.86 6.61
CA THR A 96 28.15 1.53 7.12
C THR A 96 28.75 0.79 8.33
N LYS A 97 27.90 0.28 9.23
CA LYS A 97 28.37 -0.56 10.35
C LYS A 97 29.02 -1.87 9.92
N ALA A 98 28.63 -2.40 8.76
CA ALA A 98 29.15 -3.66 8.26
C ALA A 98 30.42 -3.51 7.39
N VAL A 99 30.73 -2.29 6.92
CA VAL A 99 31.94 -1.98 6.13
C VAL A 99 33.23 -2.52 6.76
N PRO A 100 33.50 -2.35 8.07
CA PRO A 100 34.73 -2.88 8.68
C PRO A 100 34.87 -4.40 8.60
N ASN A 101 33.74 -5.12 8.51
CA ASN A 101 33.71 -6.58 8.41
C ASN A 101 33.88 -7.06 6.96
N GLY A 102 33.97 -6.15 5.99
CA GLY A 102 34.07 -6.46 4.55
C GLY A 102 32.85 -7.16 3.97
N CYS A 103 31.75 -7.24 4.72
CA CYS A 103 30.52 -7.92 4.33
C CYS A 103 29.35 -6.94 4.39
N VAL A 104 28.35 -7.14 3.53
CA VAL A 104 27.10 -6.38 3.58
C VAL A 104 26.03 -7.23 4.27
N PRO A 105 25.18 -6.67 5.15
CA PRO A 105 24.06 -7.42 5.73
C PRO A 105 23.17 -7.99 4.62
N THR A 106 22.60 -9.16 4.88
CA THR A 106 21.81 -9.88 3.88
C THR A 106 20.34 -9.85 4.21
N LEU A 107 19.48 -9.81 3.18
CA LEU A 107 18.06 -10.06 3.37
C LEU A 107 17.83 -11.53 3.77
N SER A 108 17.19 -11.73 4.92
CA SER A 108 16.98 -13.05 5.52
C SER A 108 15.68 -13.71 5.09
N SER A 109 14.60 -12.95 4.91
CA SER A 109 13.27 -13.47 4.56
C SER A 109 12.42 -12.42 3.85
N ALA A 110 11.42 -12.89 3.11
CA ALA A 110 10.39 -12.06 2.51
C ALA A 110 9.09 -12.86 2.40
N ASP A 111 7.98 -12.22 2.74
CA ASP A 111 6.62 -12.77 2.60
C ASP A 111 5.93 -12.10 1.41
N CYS A 112 5.80 -12.82 0.30
CA CYS A 112 5.21 -12.30 -0.93
C CYS A 112 3.67 -12.31 -0.90
N ASP A 113 3.04 -13.05 0.01
CA ASP A 113 1.59 -13.21 0.03
C ASP A 113 0.89 -11.93 0.51
N ARG A 114 1.55 -11.18 1.40
CA ARG A 114 1.14 -9.86 1.88
C ARG A 114 0.85 -8.85 0.77
N SER A 115 1.71 -8.84 -0.25
CA SER A 115 1.66 -7.91 -1.39
C SER A 115 1.55 -8.65 -2.71
N LEU A 116 0.87 -9.81 -2.72
CA LEU A 116 0.81 -10.67 -3.91
C LEU A 116 0.27 -9.93 -5.14
N CYS A 117 -0.81 -9.17 -4.97
CA CYS A 117 -1.40 -8.38 -6.06
C CYS A 117 -0.40 -7.39 -6.66
N TYR A 118 0.38 -6.72 -5.81
CA TYR A 118 1.44 -5.80 -6.23
C TYR A 118 2.52 -6.55 -7.03
N HIS A 119 2.99 -7.70 -6.54
CA HIS A 119 4.04 -8.49 -7.20
C HIS A 119 3.60 -9.15 -8.52
N LEU A 120 2.30 -9.32 -8.74
CA LEU A 120 1.78 -9.79 -10.02
C LEU A 120 1.70 -8.69 -11.09
N SER A 121 1.64 -7.41 -10.68
CA SER A 121 1.54 -6.27 -11.60
C SER A 121 2.83 -5.44 -11.71
N TYR A 122 3.65 -5.42 -10.66
CA TYR A 122 4.82 -4.55 -10.52
C TYR A 122 6.02 -5.30 -9.93
N ARG A 123 7.22 -4.77 -10.19
CA ARG A 123 8.47 -5.26 -9.60
C ARG A 123 8.74 -4.52 -8.29
N SER A 124 9.21 -5.24 -7.27
CA SER A 124 9.70 -4.60 -6.06
C SER A 124 10.97 -3.79 -6.34
N PHE A 125 11.25 -2.82 -5.47
CA PHE A 125 12.46 -1.99 -5.58
C PHE A 125 13.77 -2.78 -5.49
N ASP A 126 13.80 -3.83 -4.67
CA ASP A 126 14.96 -4.65 -4.34
C ASP A 126 15.03 -5.98 -5.12
N GLY A 127 14.09 -6.23 -6.05
CA GLY A 127 13.99 -7.48 -6.81
C GLY A 127 13.42 -8.68 -6.04
N THR A 128 13.08 -8.51 -4.76
CA THR A 128 12.36 -9.49 -3.94
C THR A 128 11.01 -9.89 -4.57
N CYS A 129 10.61 -11.15 -4.38
CA CYS A 129 9.34 -11.70 -4.87
C CYS A 129 9.17 -11.75 -6.41
N ASN A 130 10.22 -11.50 -7.19
CA ASN A 130 10.22 -11.81 -8.62
C ASN A 130 10.06 -13.33 -8.89
N ASN A 131 10.39 -14.17 -7.91
CA ASN A 131 10.04 -15.58 -7.87
C ASN A 131 9.24 -15.89 -6.60
N LEU A 132 7.94 -16.21 -6.75
CA LEU A 132 7.04 -16.44 -5.62
C LEU A 132 7.41 -17.65 -4.76
N ARG A 133 8.05 -18.70 -5.34
CA ARG A 133 8.50 -19.87 -4.56
C ARG A 133 9.83 -19.64 -3.87
N ASN A 134 10.69 -18.81 -4.45
CA ASN A 134 11.97 -18.45 -3.85
C ASN A 134 12.17 -16.93 -3.90
N PRO A 135 11.56 -16.20 -2.95
CA PRO A 135 11.44 -14.74 -2.99
C PRO A 135 12.76 -13.98 -3.13
N LEU A 136 13.84 -14.58 -2.64
CA LEU A 136 15.15 -13.94 -2.53
C LEU A 136 16.09 -14.29 -3.71
N ASN A 137 15.59 -14.97 -4.73
CA ASN A 137 16.35 -15.22 -5.96
C ASN A 137 16.38 -13.98 -6.84
N GLY A 138 17.58 -13.41 -7.00
CA GLY A 138 17.76 -12.16 -7.75
C GLY A 138 17.44 -10.90 -6.93
N ALA A 139 17.13 -11.04 -5.65
CA ALA A 139 17.00 -9.92 -4.74
C ALA A 139 18.36 -9.27 -4.45
N SER A 140 18.36 -7.97 -4.19
CA SER A 140 19.52 -7.20 -3.75
C SER A 140 20.04 -7.70 -2.39
N PHE A 141 21.29 -7.32 -2.06
CA PHE A 141 21.94 -7.68 -0.78
C PHE A 141 22.01 -9.20 -0.54
N ARG A 142 22.24 -9.93 -1.63
CA ARG A 142 22.45 -11.38 -1.66
C ARG A 142 23.79 -11.66 -2.32
N ALA A 143 24.48 -12.69 -1.85
CA ALA A 143 25.73 -13.10 -2.48
C ALA A 143 25.47 -13.57 -3.92
N TYR A 144 26.40 -13.25 -4.82
CA TYR A 144 26.38 -13.77 -6.19
C TYR A 144 26.48 -15.29 -6.17
N ARG A 145 25.53 -15.98 -6.82
CA ARG A 145 25.50 -17.43 -6.97
C ARG A 145 26.25 -17.80 -8.24
N ARG A 146 27.24 -18.69 -8.14
CA ARG A 146 28.02 -19.22 -9.28
C ARG A 146 27.49 -20.58 -9.71
#